data_AF-A0A2T0TLQ7-F1
#
_entry.id   AF-A0A2T0TLQ7-F1
#
_cell.length_a   1.000
_cell.length_b   1.000
_cell.length_c   1.000
_cell.angle_alpha   90.00
_cell.angle_beta   90.00
_cell.angle_gamma   90.00
#
_symmetry.space_group_name_H-M   'P 1'
#
loop_
_entity.id
_entity.type
_entity.pdbx_description
1 polymer ?
#
loop_
_entity_poly.entity_id
_entity_poly.type
_entity_poly.pdbx_seq_one_letter_code
_entity_poly.pdbx_strand_id
1 'polypeptide(L)' 'MTTDPEDDAVAAEAARRRRLAEVFGEVLPDTTSDERDPDGGAADRESWYRENRPPHHGG' A
#
# COMPACT_ATOMS: atom_id res chain seq x y z
N MET A 1 1.21 -23.81 24.49
CA MET A 1 1.65 -23.45 23.13
C MET A 1 2.69 -22.38 23.31
N THR A 2 3.96 -22.76 23.35
CA THR A 2 5.08 -21.82 23.50
C THR A 2 5.34 -21.25 22.12
N THR A 3 5.22 -19.94 21.95
CA THR A 3 5.62 -19.24 20.73
C THR A 3 7.10 -19.48 20.49
N ASP A 4 7.48 -19.65 19.23
CA ASP A 4 8.88 -19.79 18.87
C ASP A 4 9.57 -18.45 19.16
N PRO A 5 10.80 -18.44 19.72
CA PRO A 5 11.52 -17.18 19.97
C PRO A 5 11.68 -16.31 18.72
N GLU A 6 11.66 -16.89 17.51
CA GLU A 6 11.66 -16.15 16.25
C GLU A 6 10.34 -15.37 16.05
N ASP A 7 9.19 -15.93 16.44
CA ASP A 7 7.89 -15.26 16.36
C ASP A 7 7.87 -14.02 17.28
N ASP A 8 8.45 -14.14 18.48
CA ASP A 8 8.57 -13.04 19.43
C ASP A 8 9.50 -11.94 18.90
N ALA A 9 10.59 -12.30 18.21
CA ALA A 9 11.50 -11.36 17.57
C ALA A 9 10.82 -10.60 16.42
N VAL A 10 10.06 -11.30 15.58
CA VAL A 10 9.27 -10.69 14.48
C VAL A 10 8.23 -9.71 15.04
N ALA A 11 7.52 -10.09 16.10
CA ALA A 11 6.55 -9.22 16.76
C ALA A 11 7.21 -7.95 17.34
N ALA A 12 8.39 -8.09 17.95
CA ALA A 12 9.15 -6.97 18.49
C ALA A 12 9.61 -5.99 17.41
N GLU A 13 10.12 -6.49 16.27
CA GLU A 13 10.54 -5.64 15.16
C GLU A 13 9.34 -4.93 14.49
N ALA A 14 8.21 -5.63 14.33
CA ALA A 14 6.98 -5.00 13.85
C ALA A 14 6.50 -3.86 14.77
N ALA A 15 6.55 -4.07 16.10
CA ALA A 15 6.19 -3.03 17.06
C ALA A 15 7.17 -1.85 17.05
N ARG A 16 8.46 -2.09 16.82
CA ARG A 16 9.47 -1.05 16.63
C ARG A 16 9.20 -0.25 15.36
N ARG A 17 8.92 -0.91 14.24
CA ARG A 17 8.60 -0.27 12.95
C ARG A 17 7.37 0.63 13.05
N ARG A 18 6.31 0.17 13.72
CA ARG A 18 5.08 0.97 13.96
C ARG A 18 5.36 2.26 14.74
N ARG A 19 6.14 2.18 15.82
CA ARG A 19 6.51 3.36 16.62
C ARG A 19 7.34 4.37 15.82
N LEU A 20 8.22 3.90 14.94
CA LEU A 20 8.95 4.78 14.04
C LEU A 20 8.03 5.44 13.02
N ALA A 21 7.08 4.69 12.44
CA ALA A 21 6.14 5.22 11.46
C ALA A 21 5.15 6.24 12.05
N GLU A 22 4.78 6.10 13.32
CA GLU A 22 3.94 7.09 14.02
C GLU A 22 4.59 8.48 14.08
N VAL A 23 5.93 8.53 14.22
CA VAL A 23 6.69 9.79 14.35
C VAL A 23 7.19 10.28 13.00
N PHE A 24 7.74 9.37 12.19
CA PHE A 24 8.48 9.71 10.96
C PHE A 24 7.70 9.44 9.68
N GLY A 25 6.52 8.83 9.77
CA GLY A 25 5.82 8.27 8.62
C GLY A 25 6.48 6.99 8.12
N GLU A 26 5.85 6.38 7.12
CA GLU A 26 6.39 5.22 6.43
C GLU A 26 7.42 5.63 5.37
N VAL A 27 8.46 4.81 5.18
CA VAL A 27 9.44 5.01 4.11
C VAL A 27 8.74 4.75 2.78
N LEU A 28 8.71 5.77 1.90
CA LEU A 28 8.22 5.60 0.54
C LEU A 28 9.09 4.57 -0.20
N PRO A 29 8.50 3.71 -1.05
CA PRO A 29 9.27 2.81 -1.90
C PRO A 29 10.26 3.59 -2.77
N ASP A 30 11.42 2.98 -3.05
CA ASP A 30 12.42 3.55 -3.99
C ASP A 30 11.85 3.74 -5.41
N THR A 31 10.83 2.96 -5.76
CA THR A 31 10.14 3.02 -7.04
C THR A 31 8.80 3.73 -6.93
N THR A 32 8.52 4.57 -7.91
CA THR A 32 7.24 5.25 -8.03
C THR A 32 6.15 4.26 -8.45
N SER A 33 4.88 4.69 -8.40
CA SER A 33 3.77 3.80 -8.77
C SER A 33 3.77 3.42 -10.25
N ASP A 34 4.40 4.22 -11.12
CA ASP A 34 4.52 3.98 -12.56
C ASP A 34 5.62 2.96 -12.91
N GLU A 35 6.61 2.77 -12.02
CA GLU A 35 7.67 1.78 -12.18
C GLU A 35 7.28 0.38 -11.65
N ARG A 36 6.17 0.29 -10.92
CA ARG A 36 5.63 -0.96 -10.38
C ARG A 36 4.65 -1.57 -11.39
N ASP A 37 4.73 -2.89 -11.54
CA ASP A 37 3.85 -3.64 -12.44
C ASP A 37 2.36 -3.42 -12.10
N PRO A 38 1.52 -2.94 -13.04
CA PRO A 38 0.11 -2.62 -12.82
C PRO A 38 -0.82 -3.83 -12.62
N ASP A 39 -0.30 -5.06 -12.61
CA ASP A 39 -1.06 -6.32 -12.60
C ASP A 39 -2.09 -6.49 -11.45
N GLY A 40 -2.10 -5.59 -10.45
CA GLY A 40 -3.07 -5.61 -9.35
C GLY A 40 -4.39 -4.83 -9.57
N GLY A 41 -4.63 -4.13 -10.69
CA GLY A 41 -5.84 -3.29 -10.76
C GLY A 41 -6.18 -2.56 -12.06
N ALA A 42 -5.56 -2.90 -13.19
CA ALA A 42 -5.83 -2.21 -14.45
C ALA A 42 -7.29 -2.35 -14.95
N ALA A 43 -7.94 -3.49 -14.69
CA ALA A 43 -9.30 -3.76 -15.15
C ALA A 43 -10.37 -2.88 -14.46
N ASP A 44 -10.16 -2.52 -13.19
CA ASP A 44 -11.14 -1.82 -12.37
C ASP A 44 -11.15 -0.29 -12.59
N ARG A 45 -10.01 0.25 -13.05
CA ARG A 45 -9.79 1.69 -13.22
C ARG A 45 -10.68 2.30 -14.29
N GLU A 46 -10.89 1.61 -15.40
CA GLU A 46 -11.68 2.08 -16.53
C GLU A 46 -13.19 2.05 -16.22
N SER A 47 -13.67 1.04 -15.48
CA SER A 47 -15.07 1.02 -15.01
C SER A 47 -15.35 2.19 -14.08
N TRP A 48 -14.48 2.37 -13.07
CA TRP A 48 -14.58 3.47 -12.13
C TRP A 48 -14.58 4.84 -12.83
N TYR A 49 -13.70 5.03 -13.83
CA TYR A 49 -13.64 6.29 -14.56
C TYR A 49 -14.94 6.60 -15.30
N ARG A 50 -15.56 5.62 -15.98
CA ARG A 50 -16.84 5.84 -16.68
C ARG A 50 -17.99 6.18 -15.73
N GLU A 51 -18.02 5.56 -14.57
CA GLU A 51 -19.04 5.80 -13.54
C GLU A 51 -18.89 7.17 -12.87
N ASN A 52 -17.67 7.70 -12.79
CA ASN A 52 -17.35 8.92 -12.03
C ASN A 52 -16.90 10.10 -12.90
N ARG A 53 -16.94 9.98 -14.24
CA ARG A 53 -16.49 11.05 -15.13
C ARG A 53 -17.42 12.26 -15.01
N PRO A 54 -16.89 13.49 -14.88
CA PRO A 54 -17.70 14.70 -14.91
C PRO A 54 -18.54 14.82 -16.20
N PRO A 55 -19.76 15.39 -16.12
CA PRO A 55 -20.72 15.40 -17.22
C PRO A 55 -20.25 16.18 -18.46
N HIS A 56 -19.29 17.09 -18.33
CA HIS A 56 -18.78 17.93 -19.41
C HIS A 56 -17.60 17.31 -20.20
N HIS A 57 -17.20 16.07 -19.91
CA HIS A 57 -16.04 15.43 -20.53
C HIS A 57 -16.37 14.64 -21.83
N GLY A 58 -17.50 14.92 -22.47
CA GLY A 58 -17.91 14.28 -23.72
C GLY A 58 -18.26 15.33 -24.76
N GLY A 59 -17.28 15.72 -25.56
CA GLY A 59 -17.54 16.26 -26.89
C GLY A 59 -17.87 15.14 -27.85
#